data_AF-A0A1G5BW48-F1
#
_entry.id   AF-A0A1G5BW48-F1
#
_cell.length_a   1.000
_cell.length_b   1.000
_cell.length_c   1.000
_cell.angle_alpha   90.00
_cell.angle_beta   90.00
_cell.angle_gamma   90.00
#
_symmetry.space_group_name_H-M   'P 1'
#
loop_
_entity.id
_entity.type
_entity.pdbx_description
1 polymer ?
#
loop_
_entity_poly.entity_id
_entity_poly.type
_entity_poly.pdbx_seq_one_letter_code
_entity_poly.pdbx_strand_id
1 'polypeptide(L)'
;MKTKFGNVVAALSMIGVLVSASSSVVAAQPIDTPEIRAAAQNAVTHGDHEFLAKYYENTAAQMQAKMKEQKELLEQYENKSYLYGRQAQDLQSRTSALIRDFEKSVEASTKTAALHRQMAAKLNQNHAANTQLLESATGL
;
A
#
# COMPACT_ATOMS: atom_id res chain seq x y z
N MET A 1 -63.17 37.48 1.08
CA MET A 1 -61.82 37.93 1.47
C MET A 1 -60.85 36.76 1.37
N LYS A 2 -59.65 37.01 0.85
CA LYS A 2 -58.58 36.04 0.55
C LYS A 2 -57.63 35.95 1.74
N THR A 3 -57.19 34.77 2.16
CA THR A 3 -55.94 34.61 2.93
C THR A 3 -55.17 33.38 2.45
N LYS A 4 -53.86 33.59 2.29
CA LYS A 4 -52.91 32.84 1.46
C LYS A 4 -52.40 31.58 2.16
N PHE A 5 -52.18 30.51 1.41
CA PHE A 5 -51.38 29.36 1.83
C PHE A 5 -49.90 29.75 1.82
N GLY A 6 -49.23 29.64 2.96
CA GLY A 6 -47.78 29.78 3.09
C GLY A 6 -47.10 28.41 2.95
N ASN A 7 -46.26 28.26 1.93
CA ASN A 7 -45.36 27.13 1.76
C ASN A 7 -44.29 27.13 2.86
N VAL A 8 -44.11 26.01 3.56
CA VAL A 8 -42.93 25.77 4.40
C VAL A 8 -42.15 24.61 3.79
N VAL A 9 -41.18 24.95 2.95
CA VAL A 9 -40.04 24.08 2.64
C VAL A 9 -38.80 24.86 3.05
N ALA A 10 -38.20 24.45 4.16
CA ALA A 10 -36.82 24.80 4.47
C ALA A 10 -36.15 23.51 4.92
N ALA A 11 -35.45 22.91 3.97
CA ALA A 11 -34.61 21.74 4.16
C ALA A 11 -33.56 22.04 5.25
N LEU A 12 -33.57 21.24 6.31
CA LEU A 12 -32.47 21.21 7.28
C LEU A 12 -31.29 20.47 6.63
N SER A 13 -30.37 21.30 6.12
CA SER A 13 -29.09 20.91 5.57
C SER A 13 -28.23 20.28 6.68
N MET A 14 -28.11 18.95 6.69
CA MET A 14 -27.05 18.28 7.44
C MET A 14 -25.78 18.26 6.60
N ILE A 15 -25.02 19.36 6.71
CA ILE A 15 -23.63 19.43 6.26
C ILE A 15 -22.81 18.62 7.26
N GLY A 16 -22.65 17.33 6.97
CA GLY A 16 -21.60 16.51 7.56
C GLY A 16 -20.29 16.78 6.82
N VAL A 17 -19.62 17.89 7.11
CA VAL A 17 -18.24 18.13 6.67
C VAL A 17 -17.35 17.22 7.51
N LEU A 18 -17.09 16.02 7.00
CA LEU A 18 -15.94 15.21 7.39
C LEU A 18 -14.70 15.83 6.74
N VAL A 19 -14.10 16.80 7.43
CA VAL A 19 -12.67 17.06 7.27
C VAL A 19 -11.96 15.84 7.83
N SER A 20 -11.55 14.93 6.96
CA SER A 20 -10.48 13.99 7.26
C SER A 20 -9.35 14.25 6.27
N ALA A 21 -8.16 14.38 6.84
CA ALA A 21 -6.94 14.79 6.19
C ALA A 21 -6.72 14.08 4.85
N SER A 22 -6.18 14.83 3.90
CA SER A 22 -5.56 14.40 2.64
C SER A 22 -5.05 12.96 2.67
N SER A 23 -5.93 12.01 2.36
CA SER A 23 -5.51 10.76 1.75
C SER A 23 -5.30 11.13 0.30
N SER A 24 -4.07 11.53 0.00
CA SER A 24 -3.55 11.49 -1.36
C SER A 24 -4.05 10.16 -1.93
N VAL A 25 -4.98 10.20 -2.87
CA VAL A 25 -5.24 9.07 -3.75
C VAL A 25 -3.95 8.94 -4.54
N VAL A 26 -2.96 8.27 -3.95
CA VAL A 26 -1.78 7.83 -4.64
C VAL A 26 -2.34 6.86 -5.65
N ALA A 27 -2.51 7.34 -6.88
CA ALA A 27 -2.78 6.49 -8.02
C ALA A 27 -1.78 5.34 -7.90
N ALA A 28 -2.32 4.12 -7.82
CA ALA A 28 -1.54 2.91 -7.60
C ALA A 28 -0.37 2.90 -8.58
N GLN A 29 0.83 3.21 -8.08
CA GLN A 29 2.02 3.17 -8.92
C GLN A 29 2.20 1.71 -9.34
N PRO A 30 2.58 1.44 -10.60
CA PRO A 30 2.88 0.08 -11.02
C PRO A 30 3.96 -0.50 -10.09
N ILE A 31 3.69 -1.67 -9.51
CA ILE A 31 4.58 -2.30 -8.52
C ILE A 31 5.94 -2.64 -9.14
N ASP A 32 5.93 -3.04 -10.42
CA ASP A 32 7.11 -3.41 -11.20
C ASP A 32 7.27 -2.42 -12.36
N THR A 33 7.92 -1.29 -12.09
CA THR A 33 8.31 -0.34 -13.13
C THR A 33 9.66 -0.73 -13.73
N PRO A 34 9.93 -0.40 -15.00
CA PRO A 34 11.26 -0.60 -15.60
C PRO A 34 12.39 0.01 -14.78
N GLU A 35 12.15 1.15 -14.13
CA GLU A 35 13.11 1.86 -13.30
C GLU A 35 13.45 1.06 -12.04
N ILE A 36 12.45 0.51 -11.35
CA ILE A 36 12.67 -0.32 -10.16
C ILE A 36 13.38 -1.63 -10.53
N ARG A 37 13.04 -2.21 -11.68
CA ARG A 37 13.73 -3.41 -12.18
C ARG A 37 15.20 -3.11 -12.50
N ALA A 38 15.48 -1.99 -13.15
CA ALA A 38 16.84 -1.55 -13.40
C ALA A 38 17.60 -1.25 -12.09
N ALA A 39 16.95 -0.61 -11.11
CA ALA A 39 17.54 -0.37 -9.79
C ALA A 39 17.88 -1.68 -9.09
N ALA A 40 16.99 -2.69 -9.13
CA ALA A 40 17.24 -4.01 -8.55
C ALA A 40 18.40 -4.75 -9.23
N GLN A 41 18.53 -4.65 -10.55
CA GLN A 41 19.62 -5.27 -11.31
C GLN A 41 20.98 -4.61 -11.06
N ASN A 42 20.99 -3.30 -10.83
CA ASN A 42 22.22 -2.51 -10.68
C ASN A 42 22.57 -2.20 -9.21
N ALA A 43 21.82 -2.71 -8.24
CA ALA A 43 22.06 -2.43 -6.83
C ALA A 43 23.36 -3.09 -6.35
N VAL A 44 24.30 -2.26 -5.89
CA VAL A 44 25.63 -2.71 -5.41
C VAL A 44 25.96 -2.13 -4.05
N THR A 45 25.46 -0.93 -3.74
CA THR A 45 25.79 -0.24 -2.50
C THR A 45 24.79 -0.53 -1.38
N HIS A 46 25.19 -0.23 -0.15
CA HIS A 46 24.27 -0.23 1.01
C HIS A 46 23.02 0.62 0.72
N GLY A 47 23.22 1.81 0.17
CA GLY A 47 22.14 2.75 -0.14
C GLY A 47 21.16 2.22 -1.19
N ASP A 48 21.65 1.54 -2.22
CA ASP A 48 20.79 0.96 -3.27
C ASP A 48 19.85 -0.10 -2.68
N HIS A 49 20.40 -1.00 -1.87
CA HIS A 49 19.59 -2.03 -1.22
C HIS A 49 18.67 -1.43 -0.15
N GLU A 50 19.08 -0.38 0.58
CA GLU A 50 18.18 0.29 1.52
C GLU A 50 17.01 0.97 0.80
N PHE A 51 17.26 1.61 -0.33
CA PHE A 51 16.23 2.20 -1.18
C PHE A 51 15.23 1.15 -1.66
N LEU A 52 15.71 0.03 -2.20
CA LEU A 52 14.84 -1.06 -2.67
C LEU A 52 14.05 -1.70 -1.52
N ALA A 53 14.66 -1.86 -0.34
CA ALA A 53 13.95 -2.35 0.83
C ALA A 53 12.76 -1.44 1.19
N LYS A 54 12.98 -0.13 1.27
CA LYS A 54 11.93 0.86 1.56
C LYS A 54 10.84 0.87 0.48
N TYR A 55 11.22 0.74 -0.79
CA TYR A 55 10.26 0.66 -1.89
C TYR A 55 9.32 -0.53 -1.73
N TYR A 56 9.85 -1.72 -1.48
CA TYR A 56 9.05 -2.92 -1.31
C TYR A 56 8.27 -2.95 0.02
N GLU A 57 8.79 -2.35 1.09
CA GLU A 57 8.04 -2.12 2.35
C GLU A 57 6.81 -1.25 2.09
N ASN A 58 6.98 -0.12 1.39
CA ASN A 58 5.88 0.77 1.02
C ASN A 58 4.88 0.08 0.08
N THR A 59 5.37 -0.77 -0.83
CA THR A 59 4.52 -1.59 -1.70
C THR A 59 3.67 -2.56 -0.89
N ALA A 60 4.28 -3.29 0.06
CA ALA A 60 3.58 -4.20 0.94
C ALA A 60 2.49 -3.48 1.75
N ALA A 61 2.81 -2.32 2.33
CA ALA A 61 1.85 -1.50 3.08
C ALA A 61 0.66 -1.05 2.21
N GLN A 62 0.92 -0.61 0.98
CA GLN A 62 -0.14 -0.22 0.04
C GLN A 62 -1.04 -1.40 -0.34
N MET A 63 -0.47 -2.58 -0.62
CA MET A 63 -1.26 -3.77 -0.94
C MET A 63 -2.06 -4.26 0.26
N GLN A 64 -1.51 -4.15 1.48
CA GLN A 64 -2.22 -4.49 2.69
C GLN A 64 -3.42 -3.57 2.93
N ALA A 65 -3.28 -2.26 2.69
CA ALA A 65 -4.38 -1.31 2.77
C ALA A 65 -5.50 -1.66 1.79
N LYS A 66 -5.16 -1.91 0.51
CA LYS A 66 -6.14 -2.32 -0.50
C LYS A 66 -6.81 -3.66 -0.17
N MET A 67 -6.04 -4.62 0.33
CA MET A 67 -6.59 -5.91 0.78
C MET A 67 -7.64 -5.70 1.88
N LYS A 68 -7.39 -4.79 2.83
CA LYS A 68 -8.35 -4.46 3.88
C LYS A 68 -9.65 -3.88 3.30
N GLU A 69 -9.55 -2.93 2.39
CA GLU A 69 -10.72 -2.35 1.69
C GLU A 69 -11.52 -3.43 0.95
N GLN A 70 -10.85 -4.34 0.25
CA GLN A 70 -11.53 -5.44 -0.44
C GLN A 70 -12.19 -6.43 0.53
N LYS A 71 -11.60 -6.68 1.70
CA LYS A 71 -12.22 -7.53 2.74
C LYS A 71 -13.52 -6.90 3.27
N GLU A 72 -13.51 -5.60 3.56
CA GLU A 72 -14.71 -4.86 3.98
C GLU A 72 -15.79 -4.87 2.88
N LEU A 73 -15.38 -4.73 1.62
CA LEU A 73 -16.30 -4.78 0.48
C LEU A 73 -16.90 -6.17 0.27
N LEU A 74 -16.09 -7.23 0.42
CA LEU A 74 -16.55 -8.61 0.35
C LEU A 74 -17.59 -8.89 1.42
N GLU A 75 -17.34 -8.46 2.67
CA GLU A 75 -18.29 -8.58 3.77
C GLU A 75 -19.62 -7.90 3.42
N GLN A 76 -19.60 -6.72 2.79
CA GLN A 76 -20.83 -6.07 2.33
C GLN A 76 -21.54 -6.88 1.23
N TYR A 77 -20.81 -7.40 0.25
CA TYR A 77 -21.39 -8.21 -0.82
C TYR A 77 -21.98 -9.53 -0.31
N GLU A 78 -21.41 -10.11 0.74
CA GLU A 78 -21.92 -11.30 1.41
C GLU A 78 -23.18 -10.97 2.25
N ASN A 79 -23.07 -9.99 3.14
CA ASN A 79 -24.14 -9.63 4.09
C ASN A 79 -25.33 -8.94 3.43
N LYS A 80 -25.10 -8.22 2.33
CA LYS A 80 -26.13 -7.44 1.61
C LYS A 80 -26.32 -7.91 0.17
N SER A 81 -26.09 -9.19 -0.10
CA SER A 81 -26.26 -9.80 -1.43
C SER A 81 -27.60 -9.46 -2.10
N TYR A 82 -28.67 -9.32 -1.31
CA TYR A 82 -30.01 -8.90 -1.78
C TYR A 82 -30.04 -7.54 -2.50
N LEU A 83 -29.09 -6.64 -2.22
CA LEU A 83 -28.98 -5.33 -2.91
C LEU A 83 -28.43 -5.46 -4.34
N TYR A 84 -27.75 -6.55 -4.65
CA TYR A 84 -27.03 -6.74 -5.93
C TYR A 84 -27.68 -7.81 -6.83
N GLY A 85 -28.68 -8.53 -6.32
CA GLY A 85 -29.42 -9.54 -7.07
C GLY A 85 -28.50 -10.58 -7.70
N ARG A 86 -28.66 -10.82 -9.02
CA ARG A 86 -27.86 -11.82 -9.75
C ARG A 86 -26.35 -11.48 -9.84
N GLN A 87 -25.96 -10.23 -9.62
CA GLN A 87 -24.56 -9.82 -9.69
C GLN A 87 -23.78 -10.12 -8.40
N ALA A 88 -24.46 -10.43 -7.29
CA ALA A 88 -23.84 -10.63 -5.98
C ALA A 88 -22.72 -11.69 -6.01
N GLN A 89 -22.98 -12.84 -6.62
CA GLN A 89 -22.01 -13.94 -6.70
C GLN A 89 -20.75 -13.57 -7.48
N ASP A 90 -20.92 -12.86 -8.59
CA ASP A 90 -19.83 -12.40 -9.44
C ASP A 90 -18.98 -11.32 -8.74
N LEU A 91 -19.63 -10.39 -8.03
CA LEU A 91 -18.95 -9.41 -7.17
C LEU A 91 -18.14 -10.10 -6.06
N GLN A 92 -18.73 -11.04 -5.32
CA GLN A 92 -18.06 -11.80 -4.26
C GLN A 92 -16.83 -12.56 -4.80
N SER A 93 -16.99 -13.24 -5.95
CA SER A 93 -15.91 -14.02 -6.57
C SER A 93 -14.75 -13.12 -7.01
N ARG A 94 -15.04 -12.00 -7.69
CA ARG A 94 -14.02 -11.03 -8.11
C ARG A 94 -13.30 -10.41 -6.92
N THR A 95 -14.03 -9.96 -5.90
CA THR A 95 -13.42 -9.36 -4.72
C THR A 95 -12.57 -10.37 -3.95
N SER A 96 -13.03 -11.62 -3.84
CA SER A 96 -12.22 -12.71 -3.28
C SER A 96 -10.93 -12.96 -4.07
N ALA A 97 -10.97 -12.85 -5.40
CA ALA A 97 -9.77 -12.95 -6.23
C ALA A 97 -8.80 -11.79 -5.96
N LEU A 98 -9.29 -10.56 -5.91
CA LEU A 98 -8.48 -9.38 -5.58
C LEU A 98 -7.81 -9.50 -4.19
N ILE A 99 -8.53 -10.01 -3.18
CA ILE A 99 -7.96 -10.25 -1.85
C ILE A 99 -6.76 -11.20 -1.93
N ARG A 100 -6.90 -12.33 -2.64
CA ARG A 100 -5.81 -13.31 -2.81
C ARG A 100 -4.62 -12.72 -3.57
N ASP A 101 -4.87 -11.89 -4.57
CA ASP A 101 -3.80 -11.26 -5.36
C ASP A 101 -3.04 -10.22 -4.54
N PHE A 102 -3.76 -9.43 -3.71
CA PHE A 102 -3.11 -8.51 -2.78
C PHE A 102 -2.35 -9.24 -1.68
N GLU A 103 -2.88 -10.33 -1.14
CA GLU A 103 -2.17 -11.16 -0.15
C GLU A 103 -0.84 -11.68 -0.70
N LYS A 104 -0.85 -12.27 -1.91
CA LYS A 104 0.38 -12.69 -2.60
C LYS A 104 1.35 -11.53 -2.81
N SER A 105 0.84 -10.35 -3.16
CA SER A 105 1.66 -9.16 -3.40
C SER A 105 2.30 -8.63 -2.11
N VAL A 106 1.56 -8.66 -0.98
CA VAL A 106 2.09 -8.34 0.35
C VAL A 106 3.20 -9.31 0.72
N GLU A 107 2.98 -10.61 0.55
CA GLU A 107 3.97 -11.64 0.87
C GLU A 107 5.25 -11.47 0.03
N ALA A 108 5.10 -11.36 -1.30
CA ALA A 108 6.22 -11.18 -2.21
C ALA A 108 7.02 -9.90 -1.90
N SER A 109 6.34 -8.77 -1.71
CA SER A 109 6.98 -7.49 -1.42
C SER A 109 7.71 -7.52 -0.06
N THR A 110 7.09 -8.12 0.96
CA THR A 110 7.71 -8.27 2.28
C THR A 110 8.97 -9.12 2.23
N LYS A 111 8.94 -10.24 1.49
CA LYS A 111 10.12 -11.09 1.29
C LYS A 111 11.23 -10.35 0.56
N THR A 112 10.91 -9.66 -0.53
CA THR A 112 11.90 -8.90 -1.31
C THR A 112 12.51 -7.76 -0.50
N ALA A 113 11.70 -7.04 0.29
CA ALA A 113 12.20 -6.03 1.21
C ALA A 113 13.19 -6.62 2.22
N ALA A 114 12.85 -7.75 2.85
CA ALA A 114 13.72 -8.42 3.82
C ALA A 114 15.06 -8.84 3.20
N LEU A 115 15.05 -9.36 1.98
CA LEU A 115 16.28 -9.71 1.24
C LEU A 115 17.17 -8.48 1.04
N HIS A 116 16.60 -7.35 0.64
CA HIS A 116 17.34 -6.10 0.47
C HIS A 116 17.86 -5.53 1.80
N ARG A 117 17.09 -5.62 2.90
CA ARG A 117 17.59 -5.28 4.25
C ARG A 117 18.80 -6.12 4.64
N GLN A 118 18.76 -7.42 4.37
CA GLN A 118 19.87 -8.31 4.66
C GLN A 118 21.12 -7.96 3.83
N MET A 119 20.95 -7.69 2.54
CA MET A 119 22.05 -7.28 1.66
C MET A 119 22.68 -5.96 2.11
N ALA A 120 21.86 -4.95 2.43
CA ALA A 120 22.33 -3.69 2.99
C ALA A 120 23.13 -3.91 4.29
N ALA A 121 22.57 -4.65 5.25
CA ALA A 121 23.23 -4.92 6.53
C ALA A 121 24.61 -5.60 6.35
N LYS A 122 24.72 -6.56 5.42
CA LYS A 122 25.98 -7.24 5.12
C LYS A 122 27.03 -6.29 4.55
N LEU A 123 26.65 -5.39 3.63
CA LEU A 123 27.56 -4.40 3.07
C LEU A 123 28.06 -3.40 4.12
N ASN A 124 27.19 -2.97 5.03
CA ASN A 124 27.57 -2.07 6.13
C ASN A 124 28.56 -2.74 7.09
N GLN A 125 28.32 -4.00 7.46
CA GLN A 125 29.23 -4.77 8.31
C GLN A 125 30.61 -4.94 7.66
N ASN A 126 30.65 -5.29 6.37
CA ASN A 126 31.90 -5.43 5.64
C ASN A 126 32.67 -4.10 5.56
N HIS A 127 31.97 -2.98 5.37
CA HIS A 127 32.59 -1.66 5.35
C HIS A 127 33.21 -1.32 6.71
N ALA A 128 32.47 -1.52 7.81
CA ALA A 128 32.96 -1.27 9.16
C ALA A 128 34.20 -2.13 9.49
N ALA A 129 34.18 -3.41 9.14
CA ALA A 129 35.31 -4.31 9.35
C ALA A 129 36.56 -3.89 8.55
N ASN A 130 36.40 -3.49 7.29
CA ASN A 130 37.51 -3.00 6.47
C ASN A 130 38.12 -1.71 7.03
N THR A 131 37.29 -0.78 7.52
CA THR A 131 37.79 0.46 8.15
C THR A 131 38.61 0.16 9.40
N GLN A 132 38.17 -0.75 10.27
CA GLN A 132 38.93 -1.17 11.45
C GLN A 132 40.28 -1.84 11.09
N LEU A 133 40.31 -2.64 10.03
CA LEU A 133 41.55 -3.25 9.54
C LEU A 133 42.53 -2.18 9.01
N LEU A 134 42.04 -1.16 8.32
CA LEU A 134 42.89 -0.07 7.82
C LEU A 134 43.44 0.79 8.95
N GLU A 135 42.64 1.14 9.95
CA GLU A 135 43.08 1.90 11.13
C GLU A 135 44.14 1.13 11.94
N SER A 136 43.96 -0.19 12.12
CA SER A 136 44.95 -1.03 12.81
C SER A 136 46.24 -1.25 12.01
N ALA A 137 46.18 -1.23 10.68
CA ALA A 137 47.35 -1.36 9.81
C ALA A 137 48.12 -0.03 9.62
N THR A 138 47.48 1.12 9.79
CA THR A 138 48.08 2.45 9.60
C THR A 138 48.52 3.13 10.91
N GLY A 139 48.27 2.50 12.06
CA GLY A 139 48.77 2.93 13.36
C GLY A 139 50.29 2.83 13.50
N LEU A 140 50.98 3.85 12.98
CA LEU A 140 52.18 4.48 13.57
C LEU A 140 51.74 5.74 14.32
#